data_AF-A0A2G7HI48-F1
#
_entry.id   AF-A0A2G7HI48-F1
#
_cell.length_a   1.000
_cell.length_b   1.000
_cell.length_c   1.000
_cell.angle_alpha   90.00
_cell.angle_beta   90.00
_cell.angle_gamma   90.00
#
_symmetry.space_group_name_H-M   'P 1'
#
loop_
_entity.id
_entity.type
_entity.pdbx_description
1 polymer ?
#
loop_
_entity_poly.entity_id
_entity_poly.type
_entity_poly.pdbx_seq_one_letter_code
_entity_poly.pdbx_strand_id
1 'polypeptide(L)'
;MITNGYNARRSGDIYFIYSQTGLTVETGTTHGVWNPYDAHILLVLWAECQARKTNQTHHMTDIAATIAAMLIFKCQAAVGELLQSLRINK
;
A
#
# COMPACT_ATOMS: atom_id res chain seq x y z
N MET A 1 10.32 -2.21 1.83
CA MET A 1 10.23 -0.74 1.91
C MET A 1 11.36 -0.05 1.14
N ILE A 2 12.63 -0.18 1.57
CA ILE A 2 13.73 0.64 1.01
C ILE A 2 13.90 0.44 -0.50
N THR A 3 13.97 -0.81 -0.98
CA THR A 3 14.11 -1.10 -2.41
C THR A 3 12.96 -0.50 -3.23
N ASN A 4 11.72 -0.63 -2.75
CA ASN A 4 10.53 -0.15 -3.47
C ASN A 4 10.34 1.38 -3.35
N GLY A 5 10.93 2.02 -2.34
CA GLY A 5 10.91 3.47 -2.14
C GLY A 5 12.15 4.19 -2.67
N TYR A 6 13.15 3.45 -3.15
CA TYR A 6 14.40 4.00 -3.69
C TYR A 6 14.21 4.45 -5.14
N ASN A 7 14.64 5.67 -5.43
CA ASN A 7 14.73 6.21 -6.77
C ASN A 7 16.18 6.63 -7.05
N ALA A 8 16.84 5.97 -8.00
CA ALA A 8 18.26 6.19 -8.30
C ALA A 8 18.64 7.64 -8.63
N ARG A 9 17.69 8.47 -9.06
CA ARG A 9 17.93 9.89 -9.41
C ARG A 9 17.55 10.87 -8.30
N ARG A 10 16.85 10.42 -7.24
CA ARG A 10 16.23 11.31 -6.24
C ARG A 10 16.47 10.87 -4.79
N SER A 11 16.90 9.64 -4.57
CA SER A 11 17.21 9.10 -3.26
C SER A 11 18.68 9.32 -2.92
N GLY A 12 18.96 9.58 -1.64
CA GLY A 12 20.34 9.70 -1.14
C GLY A 12 21.04 8.35 -1.03
N ASP A 13 22.34 8.40 -0.75
CA ASP A 13 23.21 7.23 -0.67
C ASP A 13 23.03 6.41 0.62
N ILE A 14 22.52 7.03 1.69
CA ILE A 14 22.38 6.44 3.02
C ILE A 14 20.93 6.52 3.49
N TYR A 15 20.44 5.41 4.06
CA TYR A 15 19.13 5.31 4.70
C TYR A 15 19.27 5.05 6.20
N PHE A 16 18.53 5.80 7.01
CA PHE A 16 18.43 5.57 8.45
C PHE A 16 17.13 4.82 8.78
N ILE A 17 17.26 3.72 9.51
CA ILE A 17 16.12 2.95 10.02
C ILE A 17 16.13 3.07 11.54
N TYR A 18 15.12 3.74 12.08
CA TYR A 18 14.96 3.91 13.52
C TYR A 18 14.28 2.68 14.13
N SER A 19 14.55 2.44 15.42
CA SER A 19 13.75 1.52 16.23
C SER A 19 12.35 2.10 16.46
N GLN A 20 11.40 1.27 16.89
CA GLN A 20 9.95 1.57 16.90
C GLN A 20 9.56 2.81 17.73
N THR A 21 10.43 3.32 18.59
CA THR A 21 10.20 4.47 19.48
C THR A 21 11.18 5.62 19.23
N GLY A 22 11.97 5.54 18.16
CA GLY A 22 13.13 6.42 17.95
C GLY A 22 12.84 7.77 17.30
N LEU A 23 11.61 8.02 16.82
CA LEU A 23 11.23 9.29 16.21
C LEU A 23 10.38 10.11 17.19
N THR A 24 10.89 11.26 17.61
CA THR A 24 10.16 12.23 18.44
C THR A 24 10.19 13.58 17.74
N VAL A 25 9.04 14.26 17.71
CA VAL A 25 8.89 15.59 17.10
C VAL A 25 8.27 16.54 18.12
N GLU A 26 8.63 17.83 18.06
CA GLU A 26 8.13 18.84 19.01
C GLU A 26 6.62 19.08 18.91
N THR A 27 6.01 18.80 17.76
CA THR A 27 4.59 19.04 17.48
C THR A 27 3.68 17.85 17.80
N GLY A 28 4.18 16.83 18.52
CA GLY A 28 3.39 15.67 18.95
C GLY A 28 3.88 14.36 18.32
N THR A 29 3.13 13.82 17.36
CA THR A 29 3.47 12.58 16.66
C THR A 29 3.74 12.81 15.17
N THR A 30 4.45 11.88 14.53
CA THR A 30 4.77 11.92 13.11
C THR A 30 4.64 10.53 12.48
N HIS A 31 4.76 10.46 11.16
CA HIS A 31 4.66 9.26 10.33
C HIS A 31 5.82 9.24 9.33
N GLY A 32 6.07 8.09 8.71
CA GLY A 32 7.09 7.91 7.67
C GLY A 32 8.08 6.78 7.95
N VAL A 33 7.81 5.96 8.96
CA VAL A 33 8.60 4.75 9.21
C VAL A 33 7.93 3.51 8.63
N TRP A 34 8.66 2.41 8.61
CA TRP A 34 8.21 1.13 8.06
C TRP A 34 7.28 0.34 8.97
N ASN A 35 7.16 0.76 10.23
CA ASN A 35 6.48 0.01 11.27
C ASN A 35 4.98 -0.13 10.99
N PRO A 36 4.31 -1.19 11.50
CA PRO A 36 2.89 -1.42 11.25
C PRO A 36 1.98 -0.27 11.66
N TYR A 37 2.34 0.53 12.66
CA TYR A 37 1.52 1.68 13.07
C TYR A 37 1.41 2.77 12.00
N ASP A 38 2.42 2.90 11.13
CA ASP A 38 2.42 3.83 9.99
C ASP A 38 2.02 3.14 8.69
N ALA A 39 2.41 1.88 8.51
CA ALA A 39 2.26 1.16 7.24
C ALA A 39 0.96 0.36 7.11
N HIS A 40 0.26 0.04 8.22
CA HIS A 40 -0.99 -0.69 8.18
C HIS A 40 -2.16 0.25 7.91
N ILE A 41 -2.62 0.27 6.66
CA ILE A 41 -3.74 1.08 6.20
C ILE A 41 -5.00 0.24 6.01
N LEU A 42 -6.16 0.85 6.25
CA LEU A 42 -7.45 0.24 6.00
C LEU A 42 -7.89 0.49 4.54
N LEU A 43 -8.38 -0.56 3.88
CA LEU A 43 -8.99 -0.48 2.55
C LEU A 43 -10.46 -0.92 2.60
N VAL A 44 -11.35 -0.04 2.16
CA VAL A 44 -12.77 -0.34 1.96
C VAL A 44 -13.14 -0.02 0.52
N LEU A 45 -13.62 -1.02 -0.24
CA LEU A 45 -14.14 -0.83 -1.59
C LEU A 45 -15.67 -0.95 -1.57
N TRP A 46 -16.33 0.09 -2.07
CA TRP A 46 -17.79 0.13 -2.22
C TRP A 46 -18.14 0.17 -3.70
N ALA A 47 -18.53 -0.97 -4.25
CA ALA A 47 -18.90 -1.14 -5.65
C ALA A 47 -19.94 -2.26 -5.78
N GLU A 48 -20.29 -2.69 -7.01
CA GLU A 48 -21.12 -3.88 -7.29
C GLU A 48 -20.41 -5.21 -6.93
N CYS A 49 -19.52 -5.20 -5.94
CA CYS A 49 -18.91 -6.39 -5.37
C CYS A 49 -19.78 -6.97 -4.25
N GLN A 50 -19.75 -8.29 -4.06
CA GLN A 50 -20.36 -8.90 -2.88
C GLN A 50 -19.67 -8.38 -1.61
N ALA A 51 -20.46 -8.02 -0.59
CA ALA A 51 -19.93 -7.61 0.70
C ALA A 51 -19.09 -8.73 1.32
N ARG A 52 -17.78 -8.51 1.43
CA ARG A 52 -16.81 -9.48 1.92
C ARG A 52 -15.74 -8.78 2.74
N LYS A 53 -15.17 -9.51 3.69
CA LYS A 53 -13.96 -9.11 4.42
C LYS A 53 -12.87 -10.15 4.20
N THR A 54 -11.63 -9.69 4.14
CA THR A 54 -10.44 -10.55 4.09
C THR A 54 -9.44 -10.04 5.10
N ASN A 55 -8.76 -10.96 5.78
CA ASN A 55 -7.63 -10.68 6.67
C ASN A 55 -6.31 -11.14 6.04
N GLN A 56 -6.30 -11.46 4.75
CA GLN A 56 -5.08 -11.77 4.02
C GLN A 56 -4.20 -10.53 3.90
N THR A 57 -2.89 -10.74 3.90
CA THR A 57 -1.93 -9.65 3.73
C THR A 57 -1.95 -9.16 2.29
N HIS A 58 -2.20 -7.87 2.13
CA HIS A 58 -2.21 -7.16 0.85
C HIS A 58 -1.35 -5.90 0.93
N HIS A 59 -0.96 -5.37 -0.23
CA HIS A 59 -0.14 -4.18 -0.32
C HIS A 59 -0.93 -3.01 -0.92
N MET A 60 -0.56 -1.78 -0.56
CA MET A 60 -1.17 -0.56 -1.10
C MET A 60 -1.12 -0.52 -2.65
N THR A 61 -0.08 -1.10 -3.25
CA THR A 61 0.11 -1.18 -4.71
C THR A 61 -0.96 -2.00 -5.44
N ASP A 62 -1.67 -2.87 -4.73
CA ASP A 62 -2.66 -3.81 -5.30
C ASP A 62 -3.99 -3.11 -5.62
N ILE A 63 -4.23 -1.94 -5.02
CA ILE A 63 -5.48 -1.16 -5.18
C ILE A 63 -5.67 -0.75 -6.64
N ALA A 64 -4.64 -0.21 -7.29
CA ALA A 64 -4.74 0.29 -8.66
C ALA A 64 -5.03 -0.86 -9.66
N ALA A 65 -4.36 -2.00 -9.51
CA ALA A 65 -4.62 -3.19 -10.33
C ALA A 65 -6.05 -3.72 -10.12
N THR A 66 -6.53 -3.68 -8.87
CA THR A 66 -7.89 -4.12 -8.52
C THR A 66 -8.96 -3.23 -9.14
N ILE A 67 -8.83 -1.91 -9.03
CA ILE A 67 -9.76 -0.96 -9.65
C ILE A 67 -9.74 -1.08 -11.18
N ALA A 68 -8.57 -1.20 -11.78
CA ALA A 68 -8.44 -1.37 -13.23
C ALA A 68 -9.17 -2.63 -13.73
N ALA A 69 -9.05 -3.75 -13.00
CA ALA A 69 -9.76 -4.97 -13.31
C ALA A 69 -11.29 -4.84 -13.15
N MET A 70 -11.77 -4.07 -12.17
CA MET A 70 -13.20 -3.76 -12.02
C MET A 70 -13.73 -2.93 -13.19
N LEU A 71 -12.92 -2.03 -13.73
CA LEU A 71 -13.25 -1.15 -14.86
C LEU A 71 -12.91 -1.75 -16.24
N ILE A 72 -12.48 -3.02 -16.29
CA ILE A 72 -12.23 -3.78 -17.53
C ILE A 72 -11.07 -3.18 -18.37
N PHE A 73 -10.05 -2.60 -17.73
CA PHE A 73 -8.81 -2.19 -18.41
C PHE A 73 -7.56 -2.67 -17.68
N LYS A 74 -6.42 -2.70 -18.39
CA LYS A 74 -5.13 -3.15 -17.82
C LYS A 74 -4.30 -1.95 -17.35
N CYS A 75 -3.92 -1.93 -16.08
CA CYS A 75 -2.89 -1.00 -15.59
C CYS A 75 -1.50 -1.57 -15.89
N GLN A 76 -0.79 -1.04 -16.89
CA GLN A 76 0.51 -1.57 -17.31
C GLN A 76 1.67 -1.22 -16.37
N ALA A 77 1.55 -0.11 -15.62
CA ALA A 77 2.58 0.36 -14.70
C ALA A 77 2.38 -0.11 -13.25
N ALA A 78 1.31 -0.85 -12.96
CA ALA A 78 1.07 -1.39 -11.63
C ALA A 78 2.05 -2.55 -11.35
N VAL A 79 2.73 -2.47 -10.20
CA VAL A 79 3.57 -3.56 -9.67
C VAL A 79 2.77 -4.50 -8.77
N GLY A 80 1.65 -4.01 -8.23
CA GLY A 80 0.76 -4.79 -7.36
C GLY A 80 -0.13 -5.77 -8.10
N GLU A 81 -0.71 -6.70 -7.35
CA GLU A 81 -1.53 -7.77 -7.88
C GLU A 81 -3.03 -7.46 -7.77
N LEU A 82 -3.84 -8.16 -8.57
CA LEU A 82 -5.29 -8.10 -8.44
C LEU A 82 -5.73 -8.79 -7.15
N LEU A 83 -6.51 -8.09 -6.33
CA LEU A 83 -7.20 -8.67 -5.18
C LEU A 83 -8.33 -9.60 -5.65
N GLN A 84 -8.00 -10.88 -5.88
CA GLN A 84 -8.94 -11.87 -6.42
C GLN A 84 -10.21 -12.02 -5.57
N SER A 85 -10.10 -11.83 -4.26
CA SER A 85 -11.22 -11.90 -3.31
C SER A 85 -12.30 -10.85 -3.55
N LEU A 86 -11.96 -9.74 -4.23
CA LEU A 86 -12.84 -8.60 -4.52
C LEU A 86 -13.20 -8.49 -6.00
N ARG A 87 -12.83 -9.49 -6.82
CA ARG A 87 -13.17 -9.51 -8.25
C ARG A 87 -14.68 -9.67 -8.43
N ILE A 88 -15.26 -8.84 -9.29
CA ILE A 88 -16.64 -9.00 -9.75
C ILE A 88 -16.64 -10.10 -10.81
N ASN A 89 -17.24 -11.25 -10.51
CA ASN A 89 -17.53 -12.27 -11.52
C ASN A 89 -18.73 -11.79 -12.33
N LYS A 90 -18.50 -11.39 -13.58
CA LYS A 90 -19.57 -11.29 -14.58
C LYS A 90 -19.74 -12.63 -15.26
#